data_AF-A0A842Q4T4-F1
#
_entry.id   AF-A0A842Q4T4-F1
#
_cell.length_a   1.000
_cell.length_b   1.000
_cell.length_c   1.000
_cell.angle_alpha   90.00
_cell.angle_beta   90.00
_cell.angle_gamma   90.00
#
_symmetry.space_group_name_H-M   'P 1'
#
loop_
_entity.id
_entity.type
_entity.pdbx_description
1 polymer ?
#
loop_
_entity_poly.entity_id
_entity_poly.type
_entity_poly.pdbx_seq_one_letter_code
_entity_poly.pdbx_strand_id
1 'polypeptide(L)'
;FKKIVLSQNIKRAIEEQNSEKKIIDLFLIVDHDFMDDEWIRVAQLPSMHHSDGILELRLPISNSNRWRIVSQMPLPNHTLLHYWRRQINSWIRSSISGSKNIDKLRLTNNLENFWQEVESAHAKAKTYSDFNSFLMSQIVNNVWKYDTLFVRLSKLSSVFKEGFKYLISNFKTYSNCLRKAEIAFLRHGIQTGVSSTSYLYAPLWLHCKCGSKASVKIKRDGEQLELYGMCISCKRDLRLNIGNQTQLNLSEEIISNLSPRAIPILLLLCRDLGVTNFVSGTGGSMDYTIVASMVFNELGIDMPHVVLWPSNDVYAGIGQSEAMSVLKLTDQSQISRYLEELKIQNTKYENKIKPFIIERTRKIKEHQPIQMLLSDLFDLKEKQRKVRQDIKIAEKANNALALKPCFIDYAVNFGMKRTEELWRQNLLNNKSLDSPVVMT
;
A
#
# COMPACT_ATOMS: atom_id res chain seq x y z
N PHE A 1 2.61 9.93 0.15
CA PHE A 1 2.55 11.37 0.46
C PHE A 1 3.63 11.83 1.45
N LYS A 2 3.73 11.31 2.69
CA LYS A 2 4.82 11.70 3.63
C LYS A 2 6.24 11.66 3.04
N LYS A 3 6.55 10.66 2.20
CA LYS A 3 7.82 10.57 1.47
C LYS A 3 8.13 11.83 0.62
N ILE A 4 7.11 12.40 -0.02
CA ILE A 4 7.23 13.62 -0.84
C ILE A 4 7.53 14.81 0.07
N VAL A 5 6.82 14.91 1.21
CA VAL A 5 7.09 15.98 2.20
C VAL A 5 8.52 15.88 2.73
N LEU A 6 9.00 14.68 3.08
CA LEU A 6 10.39 14.49 3.50
C LEU A 6 11.37 14.89 2.38
N SER A 7 11.17 14.38 1.16
CA SER A 7 12.05 14.67 0.02
C SER A 7 12.14 16.17 -0.26
N GLN A 8 11.00 16.87 -0.31
CA GLN A 8 10.96 18.32 -0.53
C GLN A 8 11.68 19.10 0.57
N ASN A 9 11.55 18.69 1.85
CA ASN A 9 12.24 19.38 2.94
C ASN A 9 13.74 19.09 2.96
N ILE A 10 14.18 17.89 2.58
CA ILE A 10 15.60 17.58 2.37
C ILE A 10 16.16 18.48 1.25
N LYS A 11 15.45 18.56 0.12
CA LYS A 11 15.80 19.46 -0.99
C LYS A 11 15.98 20.90 -0.51
N ARG A 12 14.97 21.46 0.17
CA ARG A 12 15.01 22.84 0.69
C ARG A 12 16.19 23.06 1.61
N ALA A 13 16.43 22.16 2.57
CA ALA A 13 17.54 22.28 3.49
C ALA A 13 18.92 22.26 2.78
N ILE A 14 19.07 21.46 1.73
CA ILE A 14 20.31 21.43 0.94
C ILE A 14 20.50 22.71 0.13
N GLU A 15 19.44 23.20 -0.51
CA GLU A 15 19.48 24.43 -1.32
C GLU A 15 19.67 25.68 -0.47
N GLU A 16 19.15 25.70 0.77
CA GLU A 16 19.40 26.75 1.76
C GLU A 16 20.87 26.77 2.23
N GLN A 17 21.50 25.61 2.35
CA GLN A 17 22.93 25.51 2.71
C GLN A 17 23.86 25.82 1.54
N ASN A 18 23.42 25.60 0.31
CA ASN A 18 24.18 25.89 -0.89
C ASN A 18 23.25 26.23 -2.06
N SER A 19 23.07 27.52 -2.31
CA SER A 19 22.19 28.06 -3.35
C SER A 19 22.65 27.77 -4.78
N GLU A 20 23.88 27.31 -4.99
CA GLU A 20 24.38 26.90 -6.31
C GLU A 20 23.95 25.48 -6.67
N LYS A 21 23.60 24.66 -5.68
CA LYS A 21 23.06 23.31 -5.92
C LYS A 21 21.62 23.42 -6.37
N LYS A 22 21.31 22.80 -7.51
CA LYS A 22 19.93 22.62 -7.98
C LYS A 22 19.53 21.17 -7.73
N ILE A 23 18.58 20.96 -6.83
CA ILE A 23 18.10 19.62 -6.50
C ILE A 23 16.76 19.38 -7.21
N ILE A 24 16.67 18.27 -7.92
CA ILE A 24 15.43 17.83 -8.56
C ILE A 24 14.78 16.81 -7.64
N ASP A 25 13.57 17.11 -7.16
CA ASP A 25 12.76 16.13 -6.44
C ASP A 25 11.97 15.29 -7.45
N LEU A 26 12.18 13.97 -7.42
CA LEU A 26 11.60 13.02 -8.37
C LEU A 26 10.76 11.99 -7.61
N PHE A 27 9.45 11.99 -7.87
CA PHE A 27 8.53 11.00 -7.34
C PHE A 27 8.18 9.96 -8.40
N LEU A 28 8.56 8.71 -8.12
CA LEU A 28 8.33 7.58 -9.02
C LEU A 28 7.05 6.85 -8.70
N ILE A 29 6.23 6.64 -9.73
CA ILE A 29 4.99 5.87 -9.65
C ILE A 29 5.23 4.50 -10.27
N VAL A 30 5.17 3.48 -9.42
CA VAL A 30 5.32 2.07 -9.83
C VAL A 30 4.01 1.59 -10.43
N ASP A 31 3.90 1.66 -11.76
CA ASP A 31 2.68 1.32 -12.50
C ASP A 31 2.83 0.13 -13.46
N HIS A 32 3.94 -0.58 -13.34
CA HIS A 32 4.17 -1.84 -14.05
C HIS A 32 3.91 -3.05 -13.14
N ASP A 33 3.43 -2.85 -11.91
CA ASP A 33 3.01 -3.95 -11.03
C ASP A 33 1.59 -4.44 -11.33
N PHE A 34 1.21 -5.59 -10.77
CA PHE A 34 -0.09 -6.19 -11.01
C PHE A 34 -1.21 -5.54 -10.20
N MET A 35 -2.41 -5.48 -10.79
CA MET A 35 -3.64 -5.07 -10.10
C MET A 35 -4.07 -6.01 -8.95
N ASP A 36 -3.35 -7.10 -8.73
CA ASP A 36 -3.62 -8.00 -7.64
C ASP A 36 -3.36 -7.37 -6.27
N ASP A 37 -2.40 -6.45 -6.20
CA ASP A 37 -2.08 -5.73 -4.97
C ASP A 37 -3.30 -4.91 -4.51
N GLU A 38 -3.74 -5.17 -3.29
CA GLU A 38 -4.89 -4.52 -2.68
C GLU A 38 -4.67 -3.02 -2.51
N TRP A 39 -3.45 -2.59 -2.18
CA TRP A 39 -3.10 -1.18 -1.97
C TRP A 39 -3.22 -0.33 -3.23
N ILE A 40 -3.24 -0.97 -4.40
CA ILE A 40 -3.42 -0.29 -5.70
C ILE A 40 -4.90 -0.01 -5.97
N ARG A 41 -5.83 -0.79 -5.42
CA ARG A 41 -7.25 -0.80 -5.82
C ARG A 41 -8.24 -0.53 -4.68
N VAL A 42 -7.77 -0.41 -3.44
CA VAL A 42 -8.61 -0.17 -2.26
C VAL A 42 -8.06 1.01 -1.47
N ALA A 43 -8.94 1.97 -1.20
CA ALA A 43 -8.74 2.94 -0.13
C ALA A 43 -9.65 2.59 1.05
N GLN A 44 -9.09 2.56 2.26
CA GLN A 44 -9.81 2.19 3.47
C GLN A 44 -10.00 3.43 4.35
N LEU A 45 -11.21 3.58 4.90
CA LEU A 45 -11.61 4.65 5.83
C LEU A 45 -12.20 4.04 7.10
N PRO A 46 -11.91 4.59 8.29
CA PRO A 46 -12.44 4.09 9.55
C PRO A 46 -13.95 4.36 9.66
N SER A 47 -14.78 3.34 9.91
CA SER A 47 -16.25 3.50 9.95
C SER A 47 -16.96 2.43 10.77
N MET A 48 -17.64 2.82 11.85
CA MET A 48 -18.41 1.90 12.71
C MET A 48 -19.68 1.34 12.05
N HIS A 49 -20.18 2.01 11.00
CA HIS A 49 -21.36 1.59 10.23
C HIS A 49 -21.12 0.37 9.32
N HIS A 50 -19.87 -0.01 9.08
CA HIS A 50 -19.50 -1.14 8.22
C HIS A 50 -19.20 -2.40 9.06
N SER A 51 -19.28 -3.59 8.45
CA SER A 51 -19.18 -4.89 9.15
C SER A 51 -17.88 -5.08 9.93
N ASP A 52 -16.79 -4.52 9.42
CA ASP A 52 -15.45 -4.74 9.98
C ASP A 52 -14.86 -3.48 10.60
N GLY A 53 -15.66 -2.43 10.77
CA GLY A 53 -15.18 -1.13 11.24
C GLY A 53 -14.48 -0.31 10.16
N ILE A 54 -14.54 -0.75 8.90
CA ILE A 54 -13.80 -0.17 7.77
C ILE A 54 -14.75 0.01 6.59
N LEU A 55 -14.78 1.21 6.02
CA LEU A 55 -15.34 1.51 4.72
C LEU A 55 -14.26 1.33 3.64
N GLU A 56 -14.56 0.52 2.63
CA GLU A 56 -13.65 0.29 1.50
C GLU A 56 -14.14 0.96 0.22
N LEU A 57 -13.34 1.87 -0.32
CA LEU A 57 -13.51 2.41 -1.65
C LEU A 57 -12.72 1.55 -2.63
N ARG A 58 -13.40 0.58 -3.24
CA ARG A 58 -12.79 -0.46 -4.08
C ARG A 58 -12.96 -0.15 -5.57
N LEU A 59 -11.89 -0.28 -6.34
CA LEU A 59 -11.94 -0.45 -7.80
C LEU A 59 -12.24 -1.94 -8.08
N PRO A 60 -13.45 -2.27 -8.58
CA PRO A 60 -13.76 -3.65 -8.89
C PRO A 60 -12.89 -4.15 -10.04
N ILE A 61 -12.31 -5.33 -9.87
CA ILE A 61 -11.52 -5.99 -10.91
C ILE A 61 -12.04 -7.43 -11.13
N SER A 62 -12.06 -7.85 -12.39
CA SER A 62 -12.32 -9.24 -12.74
C SER A 62 -11.07 -10.10 -12.51
N ASN A 63 -11.26 -11.42 -12.39
CA ASN A 63 -10.14 -12.38 -12.33
C ASN A 63 -9.18 -12.26 -13.52
N SER A 64 -9.69 -11.93 -14.71
CA SER A 64 -8.87 -11.70 -15.91
C SER A 64 -8.01 -10.43 -15.82
N ASN A 65 -8.45 -9.41 -15.08
CA ASN A 65 -7.74 -8.15 -14.91
C ASN A 65 -6.79 -8.14 -13.70
N ARG A 66 -6.94 -9.07 -12.75
CA ARG A 66 -6.04 -9.24 -11.58
C ARG A 66 -4.56 -9.29 -11.98
N TRP A 67 -4.25 -9.97 -13.09
CA TRP A 67 -2.89 -10.14 -13.59
C TRP A 67 -2.48 -9.11 -14.66
N ARG A 68 -3.27 -8.06 -14.88
CA ARG A 68 -2.85 -6.94 -15.73
C ARG A 68 -1.99 -5.98 -14.93
N ILE A 69 -1.06 -5.33 -15.63
CA ILE A 69 -0.26 -4.28 -15.01
C ILE A 69 -1.06 -2.97 -14.91
N VAL A 70 -0.80 -2.16 -13.88
CA VAL A 70 -1.57 -0.94 -13.58
C VAL A 70 -1.66 0.02 -14.78
N SER A 71 -0.55 0.21 -15.48
CA SER A 71 -0.45 1.06 -16.68
C SER A 71 -1.30 0.60 -17.86
N GLN A 72 -1.75 -0.66 -17.86
CA GLN A 72 -2.61 -1.26 -18.88
C GLN A 72 -4.07 -1.36 -18.43
N MET A 73 -4.41 -0.81 -17.27
CA MET A 73 -5.78 -0.77 -16.80
C MET A 73 -6.54 0.43 -17.36
N PRO A 74 -7.81 0.23 -17.77
CA PRO A 74 -8.64 1.32 -18.24
C PRO A 74 -8.89 2.32 -17.11
N LEU A 75 -9.18 3.57 -17.50
CA LEU A 75 -9.63 4.60 -16.58
C LEU A 75 -10.93 4.16 -15.86
N PRO A 76 -11.07 4.39 -14.55
CA PRO A 76 -12.35 4.20 -13.85
C PRO A 76 -13.45 5.04 -14.49
N ASN A 77 -14.66 4.50 -14.63
CA ASN A 77 -15.77 5.26 -15.22
C ASN A 77 -16.37 6.28 -14.24
N HIS A 78 -17.08 7.28 -14.77
CA HIS A 78 -17.72 8.33 -13.96
C HIS A 78 -18.72 7.79 -12.93
N THR A 79 -19.45 6.72 -13.25
CA THR A 79 -20.39 6.08 -12.33
C THR A 79 -19.69 5.59 -11.07
N LEU A 80 -18.51 4.99 -11.22
CA LEU A 80 -17.70 4.50 -10.10
C LEU A 80 -17.14 5.66 -9.27
N LEU A 81 -16.68 6.73 -9.91
CA LEU A 81 -16.26 7.95 -9.21
C LEU A 81 -17.40 8.54 -8.37
N HIS A 82 -18.57 8.72 -8.98
CA HIS A 82 -19.76 9.20 -8.29
C HIS A 82 -20.15 8.29 -7.11
N TYR A 83 -20.05 6.97 -7.30
CA TYR A 83 -20.28 6.00 -6.23
C TYR A 83 -19.30 6.16 -5.06
N TRP A 84 -17.99 6.30 -5.33
CA TRP A 84 -16.99 6.58 -4.30
C TRP A 84 -17.29 7.89 -3.56
N ARG A 85 -17.58 8.99 -4.29
CA ARG A 85 -17.96 10.28 -3.68
C ARG A 85 -19.15 10.13 -2.73
N ARG A 86 -20.17 9.39 -3.16
CA ARG A 86 -21.39 9.15 -2.38
C ARG A 86 -21.11 8.37 -1.11
N GLN A 87 -20.24 7.37 -1.17
CA GLN A 87 -19.83 6.60 0.01
C GLN A 87 -19.09 7.48 1.03
N ILE A 88 -18.16 8.33 0.59
CA ILE A 88 -17.45 9.27 1.47
C ILE A 88 -18.42 10.28 2.08
N ASN A 89 -19.35 10.82 1.28
CA ASN A 89 -20.41 11.71 1.77
C ASN A 89 -21.31 11.02 2.82
N SER A 90 -21.68 9.77 2.58
CA SER A 90 -22.47 8.98 3.53
C SER A 90 -21.69 8.76 4.83
N TRP A 91 -20.41 8.43 4.73
CA TRP A 91 -19.50 8.26 5.87
C TRP A 91 -19.41 9.52 6.73
N ILE A 92 -19.19 10.69 6.10
CA ILE A 92 -19.22 11.98 6.79
C ILE A 92 -20.58 12.18 7.49
N ARG A 93 -21.71 11.92 6.81
CA ARG A 93 -23.04 12.15 7.40
C ARG A 93 -23.34 11.22 8.58
N SER A 94 -22.98 9.94 8.48
CA SER A 94 -23.33 8.92 9.47
C SER A 94 -22.50 9.02 10.76
N SER A 95 -21.20 9.33 10.65
CA SER A 95 -20.26 9.33 11.78
C SER A 95 -20.46 10.48 12.78
N ILE A 96 -21.37 11.41 12.50
CA ILE A 96 -21.57 12.63 13.31
C ILE A 96 -22.78 12.52 14.25
N SER A 97 -23.50 11.39 14.23
CA SER A 97 -24.68 11.19 15.09
C SER A 97 -24.35 11.11 16.59
N GLY A 98 -23.06 10.95 16.95
CA GLY A 98 -22.60 10.76 18.35
C GLY A 98 -21.61 11.78 18.90
N SER A 99 -21.05 12.70 18.09
CA SER A 99 -19.98 13.62 18.55
C SER A 99 -20.35 15.09 18.33
N LYS A 100 -20.52 15.83 19.43
CA LYS A 100 -20.97 17.25 19.45
C LYS A 100 -19.92 18.24 18.91
N ASN A 101 -18.67 17.82 18.72
CA ASN A 101 -17.54 18.71 18.40
C ASN A 101 -17.05 18.61 16.94
N ILE A 102 -17.75 17.87 16.06
CA ILE A 102 -17.33 17.70 14.67
C ILE A 102 -18.02 18.76 13.77
N ASP A 103 -17.22 19.64 13.18
CA ASP A 103 -17.68 20.63 12.20
C ASP A 103 -18.00 19.96 10.84
N LYS A 104 -19.30 19.67 10.61
CA LYS A 104 -19.78 19.03 9.37
C LYS A 104 -19.42 19.85 8.14
N LEU A 105 -19.61 21.16 8.23
CA LEU A 105 -19.47 22.05 7.09
C LEU A 105 -18.02 22.05 6.63
N ARG A 106 -17.08 22.09 7.58
CA ARG A 106 -15.64 21.97 7.29
C ARG A 106 -15.31 20.66 6.59
N LEU A 107 -15.81 19.52 7.08
CA LEU A 107 -15.51 18.21 6.47
C LEU A 107 -16.09 18.06 5.06
N THR A 108 -17.33 18.53 4.85
CA THR A 108 -17.94 18.55 3.52
C THR A 108 -17.16 19.47 2.59
N ASN A 109 -16.78 20.67 3.02
CA ASN A 109 -15.97 21.59 2.20
C ASN A 109 -14.59 20.98 1.86
N ASN A 110 -13.96 20.30 2.82
CA ASN A 110 -12.71 19.57 2.59
C ASN A 110 -12.87 18.46 1.54
N LEU A 111 -13.95 17.68 1.61
CA LEU A 111 -14.28 16.68 0.59
C LEU A 111 -14.48 17.34 -0.78
N GLU A 112 -15.24 18.43 -0.86
CA GLU A 112 -15.50 19.13 -2.12
C GLU A 112 -14.22 19.66 -2.76
N ASN A 113 -13.33 20.26 -1.96
CA ASN A 113 -12.02 20.70 -2.43
C ASN A 113 -11.16 19.54 -2.92
N PHE A 114 -11.13 18.42 -2.19
CA PHE A 114 -10.42 17.20 -2.64
C PHE A 114 -11.03 16.64 -3.93
N TRP A 115 -12.37 16.66 -4.04
CA TRP A 115 -13.08 16.08 -5.17
C TRP A 115 -12.90 16.87 -6.47
N GLN A 116 -12.70 18.19 -6.39
CA GLN A 116 -12.31 19.01 -7.54
C GLN A 116 -11.00 18.53 -8.17
N GLU A 117 -9.99 18.19 -7.36
CA GLU A 117 -8.73 17.61 -7.85
C GLU A 117 -8.94 16.20 -8.43
N VAL A 118 -9.83 15.39 -7.82
CA VAL A 118 -10.21 14.07 -8.37
C VAL A 118 -10.81 14.21 -9.77
N GLU A 119 -11.77 15.11 -9.96
CA GLU A 119 -12.43 15.33 -11.26
C GLU A 119 -11.47 15.92 -12.29
N SER A 120 -10.62 16.87 -11.88
CA SER A 120 -9.59 17.47 -12.74
C SER A 120 -8.53 16.45 -13.19
N ALA A 121 -8.10 15.55 -12.31
CA ALA A 121 -7.20 14.45 -12.65
C ALA A 121 -7.86 13.44 -13.59
N HIS A 122 -9.11 13.06 -13.31
CA HIS A 122 -9.88 12.12 -14.13
C HIS A 122 -10.08 12.62 -15.55
N ALA A 123 -10.47 13.90 -15.73
CA ALA A 123 -10.70 14.51 -17.03
C ALA A 123 -9.46 14.52 -17.95
N LYS A 124 -8.25 14.51 -17.38
CA LYS A 124 -6.98 14.51 -18.13
C LYS A 124 -6.43 13.11 -18.38
N ALA A 125 -6.87 12.12 -17.61
CA ALA A 125 -6.31 10.78 -17.60
C ALA A 125 -6.84 9.91 -18.75
N LYS A 126 -6.00 9.00 -19.25
CA LYS A 126 -6.39 7.98 -20.25
C LYS A 126 -6.44 6.57 -19.66
N THR A 127 -5.65 6.34 -18.62
CA THR A 127 -5.52 5.04 -17.93
C THR A 127 -5.68 5.22 -16.43
N TYR A 128 -5.86 4.12 -15.70
CA TYR A 128 -5.88 4.14 -14.24
C TYR A 128 -4.57 4.69 -13.64
N SER A 129 -3.44 4.33 -14.24
CA SER A 129 -2.13 4.84 -13.84
C SER A 129 -2.01 6.36 -14.04
N ASP A 130 -2.51 6.90 -15.17
CA ASP A 130 -2.54 8.35 -15.39
C ASP A 130 -3.38 9.04 -14.31
N PHE A 131 -4.56 8.51 -14.01
CA PHE A 131 -5.46 9.08 -13.00
C PHE A 131 -4.79 9.19 -11.62
N ASN A 132 -4.18 8.10 -11.14
CA ASN A 132 -3.45 8.12 -9.87
C ASN A 132 -2.30 9.12 -9.90
N SER A 133 -1.54 9.16 -11.00
CA SER A 133 -0.40 10.06 -11.16
C SER A 133 -0.80 11.53 -11.16
N PHE A 134 -1.86 11.85 -11.90
CA PHE A 134 -2.35 13.22 -12.02
C PHE A 134 -2.98 13.69 -10.72
N LEU A 135 -3.73 12.84 -10.02
CA LEU A 135 -4.29 13.20 -8.71
C LEU A 135 -3.17 13.52 -7.71
N MET A 136 -2.16 12.65 -7.60
CA MET A 136 -1.02 12.89 -6.70
C MET A 136 -0.26 14.16 -7.07
N SER A 137 0.02 14.37 -8.36
CA SER A 137 0.73 15.56 -8.85
C SER A 137 -0.07 16.84 -8.65
N GLN A 138 -1.38 16.84 -8.85
CA GLN A 138 -2.22 18.01 -8.61
C GLN A 138 -2.23 18.40 -7.14
N ILE A 139 -2.38 17.44 -6.23
CA ILE A 139 -2.30 17.69 -4.79
C ILE A 139 -0.93 18.29 -4.43
N VAL A 140 0.15 17.66 -4.86
CA VAL A 140 1.51 18.05 -4.46
C VAL A 140 1.94 19.37 -5.11
N ASN A 141 1.75 19.52 -6.41
CA ASN A 141 2.27 20.67 -7.14
C ASN A 141 1.29 21.86 -7.12
N ASN A 142 -0.01 21.62 -7.20
CA ASN A 142 -0.98 22.72 -7.20
C ASN A 142 -1.43 23.12 -5.80
N VAL A 143 -1.68 22.17 -4.90
CA VAL A 143 -2.16 22.49 -3.54
C VAL A 143 -0.99 22.79 -2.61
N TRP A 144 0.04 21.95 -2.56
CA TRP A 144 1.19 22.16 -1.68
C TRP A 144 2.29 23.06 -2.26
N LYS A 145 2.18 23.40 -3.55
CA LYS A 145 3.12 24.28 -4.27
C LYS A 145 4.55 23.72 -4.28
N TYR A 146 4.68 22.41 -4.38
CA TYR A 146 5.98 21.75 -4.57
C TYR A 146 6.33 21.69 -6.05
N ASP A 147 7.62 21.57 -6.34
CA ASP A 147 8.16 21.43 -7.68
C ASP A 147 8.61 20.00 -8.00
N THR A 148 8.00 19.02 -7.32
CA THR A 148 8.25 17.60 -7.50
C THR A 148 7.88 17.15 -8.92
N LEU A 149 8.79 16.47 -9.59
CA LEU A 149 8.54 15.80 -10.86
C LEU A 149 7.91 14.44 -10.61
N PHE A 150 6.75 14.19 -11.23
CA PHE A 150 6.07 12.90 -11.17
C PHE A 150 6.36 12.10 -12.42
N VAL A 151 6.93 10.91 -12.25
CA VAL A 151 7.27 10.04 -13.37
C VAL A 151 6.75 8.63 -13.14
N ARG A 152 6.05 8.10 -14.14
CA ARG A 152 5.61 6.70 -14.15
C ARG A 152 6.73 5.81 -14.62
N LEU A 153 6.98 4.74 -13.88
CA LEU A 153 8.12 3.86 -14.14
C LEU A 153 7.97 3.11 -15.48
N SER A 154 6.74 2.81 -15.92
CA SER A 154 6.47 2.27 -17.26
C SER A 154 6.90 3.20 -18.41
N LYS A 155 7.12 4.49 -18.13
CA LYS A 155 7.59 5.49 -19.10
C LYS A 155 9.09 5.74 -19.05
N LEU A 156 9.81 5.11 -18.11
CA LEU A 156 11.26 5.25 -17.97
C LEU A 156 12.07 4.18 -18.69
N SER A 157 11.44 3.17 -19.29
CA SER A 157 12.16 2.05 -19.92
C SER A 157 13.20 2.52 -20.96
N SER A 158 12.89 3.54 -21.77
CA SER A 158 13.81 4.10 -22.77
C SER A 158 15.02 4.79 -22.14
N VAL A 159 14.83 5.49 -21.03
CA VAL A 159 15.92 6.10 -20.25
C VAL A 159 16.84 5.02 -19.70
N PHE A 160 16.29 3.88 -19.30
CA PHE A 160 17.05 2.75 -18.75
C PHE A 160 17.67 1.81 -19.79
N LYS A 161 17.72 2.20 -21.07
CA LYS A 161 18.26 1.37 -22.15
C LYS A 161 19.66 0.85 -21.87
N GLU A 162 20.58 1.75 -21.55
CA GLU A 162 21.96 1.38 -21.26
C GLU A 162 22.08 0.67 -19.90
N GLY A 163 21.20 0.97 -18.96
CA GLY A 163 20.94 0.22 -17.73
C GLY A 163 20.63 -1.25 -17.96
N PHE A 164 19.63 -1.52 -18.80
CA PHE A 164 19.20 -2.85 -19.15
C PHE A 164 20.33 -3.63 -19.81
N LYS A 165 21.04 -3.02 -20.77
CA LYS A 165 22.21 -3.65 -21.39
C LYS A 165 23.25 -4.03 -20.35
N TYR A 166 23.62 -3.10 -19.48
CA TYR A 166 24.62 -3.33 -18.46
C TYR A 166 24.24 -4.46 -17.49
N LEU A 167 23.00 -4.48 -17.01
CA LEU A 167 22.53 -5.52 -16.09
C LEU A 167 22.44 -6.90 -16.77
N ILE A 168 22.05 -6.94 -18.05
CA ILE A 168 22.06 -8.19 -18.84
C ILE A 168 23.49 -8.68 -19.06
N SER A 169 24.40 -7.80 -19.47
CA SER A 169 25.80 -8.15 -19.71
C SER A 169 26.51 -8.62 -18.42
N ASN A 170 26.11 -8.09 -17.27
CA ASN A 170 26.64 -8.47 -15.95
C ASN A 170 25.74 -9.45 -15.19
N PHE A 171 24.83 -10.15 -15.87
CA PHE A 171 23.82 -10.99 -15.22
C PHE A 171 24.42 -12.08 -14.33
N LYS A 172 25.57 -12.66 -14.71
CA LYS A 172 26.26 -13.68 -13.89
C LYS A 172 26.69 -13.13 -12.53
N THR A 173 27.25 -11.91 -12.50
CA THR A 173 27.66 -11.23 -11.27
C THR A 173 26.44 -10.87 -10.42
N TYR A 174 25.44 -10.23 -11.05
CA TYR A 174 24.16 -9.89 -10.42
C TYR A 174 23.49 -11.11 -9.77
N SER A 175 23.32 -12.20 -10.53
CA SER A 175 22.69 -13.44 -10.08
C SER A 175 23.46 -14.09 -8.92
N ASN A 176 24.78 -14.17 -9.02
CA ASN A 176 25.61 -14.72 -7.94
C ASN A 176 25.51 -13.89 -6.67
N CYS A 177 25.49 -12.56 -6.79
CA CYS A 177 25.34 -11.67 -5.65
C CYS A 177 23.99 -11.85 -4.97
N LEU A 178 22.89 -11.90 -5.73
CA LEU A 178 21.56 -12.17 -5.17
C LEU A 178 21.50 -13.49 -4.40
N ARG A 179 22.05 -14.56 -4.96
CA ARG A 179 22.11 -15.87 -4.29
C ARG A 179 22.92 -15.81 -2.98
N LYS A 180 24.06 -15.11 -2.98
CA LYS A 180 24.88 -14.93 -1.77
C LYS A 180 24.14 -14.10 -0.71
N ALA A 181 23.50 -13.01 -1.12
CA ALA A 181 22.74 -12.13 -0.24
C ALA A 181 21.61 -12.90 0.47
N GLU A 182 20.84 -13.67 -0.28
CA GLU A 182 19.77 -14.48 0.27
C GLU A 182 20.28 -15.51 1.30
N ILE A 183 21.33 -16.26 0.97
CA ILE A 183 21.96 -17.21 1.90
C ILE A 183 22.45 -16.50 3.17
N ALA A 184 23.05 -15.31 3.03
CA ALA A 184 23.52 -14.53 4.15
C ALA A 184 22.37 -14.09 5.07
N PHE A 185 21.29 -13.54 4.51
CA PHE A 185 20.13 -13.09 5.31
C PHE A 185 19.40 -14.26 5.98
N LEU A 186 19.18 -15.36 5.26
CA LEU A 186 18.55 -16.57 5.82
C LEU A 186 19.34 -17.15 6.99
N ARG A 187 20.68 -17.18 6.91
CA ARG A 187 21.55 -17.64 8.00
C ARG A 187 21.45 -16.78 9.26
N HIS A 188 21.07 -15.51 9.12
CA HIS A 188 20.85 -14.59 10.24
C HIS A 188 19.37 -14.47 10.64
N GLY A 189 18.49 -15.33 10.10
CA GLY A 189 17.06 -15.30 10.40
C GLY A 189 16.31 -14.09 9.82
N ILE A 190 16.90 -13.39 8.85
CA ILE A 190 16.31 -12.21 8.22
C ILE A 190 15.55 -12.65 6.97
N GLN A 191 14.23 -12.40 6.95
CA GLN A 191 13.38 -12.63 5.78
C GLN A 191 13.16 -11.32 5.03
N THR A 192 13.73 -11.20 3.83
CA THR A 192 13.70 -9.95 3.03
C THR A 192 12.53 -9.88 2.03
N GLY A 193 11.58 -10.82 2.06
CA GLY A 193 10.49 -10.89 1.08
C GLY A 193 10.94 -11.13 -0.39
N VAL A 194 12.25 -11.21 -0.64
CA VAL A 194 12.81 -11.57 -1.95
C VAL A 194 12.65 -13.08 -2.14
N SER A 195 12.09 -13.48 -3.28
CA SER A 195 11.94 -14.90 -3.61
C SER A 195 13.29 -15.61 -3.62
N SER A 196 13.30 -16.83 -3.07
CA SER A 196 14.50 -17.68 -3.04
C SER A 196 15.02 -18.15 -4.39
N THR A 197 14.27 -17.84 -5.45
CA THR A 197 14.61 -18.16 -6.83
C THR A 197 14.87 -16.91 -7.65
N SER A 198 14.88 -15.72 -7.02
CA SER A 198 15.07 -14.43 -7.70
C SER A 198 16.33 -14.39 -8.55
N TYR A 199 17.42 -15.01 -8.07
CA TYR A 199 18.70 -15.10 -8.76
C TYR A 199 18.63 -15.86 -10.10
N LEU A 200 17.60 -16.69 -10.33
CA LEU A 200 17.44 -17.45 -11.57
C LEU A 200 16.85 -16.61 -12.72
N TYR A 201 16.25 -15.46 -12.41
CA TYR A 201 15.54 -14.65 -13.39
C TYR A 201 16.37 -13.46 -13.86
N ALA A 202 16.17 -13.08 -15.12
CA ALA A 202 16.73 -11.85 -15.65
C ALA A 202 16.30 -10.63 -14.81
N PRO A 203 17.07 -9.54 -14.79
CA PRO A 203 16.74 -8.31 -14.05
C PRO A 203 15.50 -7.58 -14.58
N LEU A 204 14.82 -8.13 -15.59
CA LEU A 204 13.73 -7.51 -16.31
C LEU A 204 12.49 -8.43 -16.31
N TRP A 205 11.34 -7.80 -16.49
CA TRP A 205 10.09 -8.42 -16.90
C TRP A 205 9.90 -8.22 -18.40
N LEU A 206 9.30 -9.21 -19.08
CA LEU A 206 8.85 -9.10 -20.47
C LEU A 206 7.34 -8.91 -20.51
N HIS A 207 6.86 -7.85 -21.16
CA HIS A 207 5.44 -7.52 -21.26
C HIS A 207 4.75 -8.40 -22.30
N CYS A 208 3.49 -8.71 -22.03
CA CYS A 208 2.64 -9.47 -22.92
C CYS A 208 1.58 -8.56 -23.56
N LYS A 209 1.24 -8.82 -24.82
CA LYS A 209 0.14 -8.15 -25.53
C LYS A 209 -1.22 -8.23 -24.82
N CYS A 210 -1.42 -9.17 -23.89
CA CYS A 210 -2.65 -9.22 -23.08
C CYS A 210 -2.72 -8.19 -21.93
N GLY A 211 -1.68 -7.35 -21.78
CA GLY A 211 -1.56 -6.35 -20.72
C GLY A 211 -0.95 -6.89 -19.42
N SER A 212 -0.40 -8.10 -19.43
CA SER A 212 0.32 -8.74 -18.31
C SER A 212 1.83 -8.76 -18.57
N LYS A 213 2.59 -9.50 -17.76
CA LYS A 213 4.05 -9.67 -17.91
C LYS A 213 4.49 -11.09 -17.54
N ALA A 214 5.69 -11.47 -17.97
CA ALA A 214 6.31 -12.77 -17.70
C ALA A 214 7.60 -12.61 -16.91
N SER A 215 7.78 -13.49 -15.93
CA SER A 215 9.10 -13.70 -15.33
C SER A 215 9.99 -14.37 -16.38
N VAL A 216 11.02 -13.67 -16.84
CA VAL A 216 11.91 -14.19 -17.88
C VAL A 216 13.27 -14.60 -17.33
N LYS A 217 13.87 -15.59 -17.99
CA LYS A 217 15.25 -16.04 -17.80
C LYS A 217 16.07 -15.67 -19.03
N ILE A 218 17.39 -15.60 -18.88
CA ILE A 218 18.31 -15.40 -20.00
C ILE A 218 18.78 -16.76 -20.47
N LYS A 219 18.46 -17.14 -21.71
CA LYS A 219 19.01 -18.30 -22.39
C LYS A 219 20.12 -17.84 -23.32
N ARG A 220 21.21 -18.60 -23.37
CA ARG A 220 22.24 -18.48 -24.40
C ARG A 220 22.09 -19.64 -25.38
N ASP A 221 22.03 -19.33 -26.65
CA ASP A 221 21.99 -20.29 -27.75
C ASP A 221 23.10 -19.93 -28.75
N GLY A 222 24.23 -20.64 -28.66
CA GLY A 222 25.48 -20.20 -29.27
C GLY A 222 25.93 -18.82 -28.75
N GLU A 223 26.07 -17.86 -29.65
CA GLU A 223 26.38 -16.46 -29.30
C GLU A 223 25.13 -15.63 -29.01
N GLN A 224 23.94 -16.10 -29.41
CA GLN A 224 22.70 -15.35 -29.28
C GLN A 224 22.14 -15.46 -27.86
N LEU A 225 21.52 -14.37 -27.41
CA LEU A 225 20.87 -14.23 -26.12
C LEU A 225 19.37 -14.04 -26.33
N GLU A 226 18.59 -14.79 -25.58
CA GLU A 226 17.12 -14.73 -25.59
C GLU A 226 16.57 -14.56 -24.17
N LEU A 227 15.62 -13.63 -24.01
CA LEU A 227 14.75 -13.59 -22.85
C LEU A 227 13.55 -14.50 -23.10
N TYR A 228 13.30 -15.46 -22.21
CA TYR A 228 12.19 -16.39 -22.35
C TYR A 228 11.45 -16.60 -21.04
N GLY A 229 10.13 -16.77 -21.11
CA GLY A 229 9.28 -17.03 -19.96
C GLY A 229 7.81 -17.16 -20.34
N MET A 230 6.96 -17.52 -19.38
CA MET A 230 5.53 -17.70 -19.60
C MET A 230 4.74 -16.52 -19.02
N CYS A 231 3.80 -15.98 -19.80
CA CYS A 231 2.93 -14.91 -19.33
C CYS A 231 2.09 -15.35 -18.14
N ILE A 232 2.07 -14.56 -17.06
CA ILE A 232 1.37 -14.91 -15.82
C ILE A 232 -0.14 -15.00 -16.03
N SER A 233 -0.70 -14.13 -16.87
CA SER A 233 -2.14 -14.11 -17.19
C SER A 233 -2.52 -15.16 -18.24
N CYS A 234 -2.11 -14.98 -19.49
CA CYS A 234 -2.61 -15.78 -20.61
C CYS A 234 -1.86 -17.09 -20.86
N LYS A 235 -0.82 -17.39 -20.06
CA LYS A 235 0.00 -18.60 -20.13
C LYS A 235 0.72 -18.85 -21.46
N ARG A 236 0.72 -17.88 -22.38
CA ARG A 236 1.51 -17.95 -23.62
C ARG A 236 3.00 -17.83 -23.32
N ASP A 237 3.79 -18.61 -24.04
CA ASP A 237 5.24 -18.47 -24.05
C ASP A 237 5.63 -17.16 -24.73
N LEU A 238 6.50 -16.41 -24.06
CA LEU A 238 7.11 -15.20 -24.56
C LEU A 238 8.59 -15.45 -24.76
N ARG A 239 9.10 -15.03 -25.92
CA ARG A 239 10.51 -15.09 -26.28
C ARG A 239 10.89 -13.79 -26.96
N LEU A 240 12.10 -13.33 -26.67
CA LEU A 240 12.65 -12.10 -27.22
C LEU A 240 14.15 -12.27 -27.40
N ASN A 241 14.61 -12.32 -28.65
CA ASN A 241 16.03 -12.26 -28.98
C ASN A 241 16.54 -10.84 -28.71
N ILE A 242 17.63 -10.72 -27.97
CA ILE A 242 18.24 -9.46 -27.55
C ILE A 242 19.68 -9.29 -28.09
N GLY A 243 20.03 -10.02 -29.14
CA GLY A 243 21.35 -9.98 -29.78
C GLY A 243 22.34 -10.91 -29.11
N ASN A 244 23.61 -10.50 -28.99
CA ASN A 244 24.67 -11.29 -28.36
C ASN A 244 25.29 -10.53 -27.18
N GLN A 245 26.21 -11.16 -26.46
CA GLN A 245 26.82 -10.61 -25.24
C GLN A 245 27.56 -9.28 -25.46
N THR A 246 28.18 -9.10 -26.63
CA THR A 246 29.00 -7.92 -26.96
C THR A 246 28.19 -6.82 -27.65
N GLN A 247 27.06 -7.17 -28.27
CA GLN A 247 26.19 -6.28 -29.00
C GLN A 247 24.72 -6.63 -28.73
N LEU A 248 24.21 -6.13 -27.59
CA LEU A 248 22.81 -6.27 -27.23
C LEU A 248 21.93 -5.36 -28.10
N ASN A 249 20.92 -5.94 -28.73
CA ASN A 249 19.92 -5.22 -29.53
C ASN A 249 18.66 -4.93 -28.71
N LEU A 250 18.63 -3.74 -28.10
CA LEU A 250 17.46 -3.20 -27.42
C LEU A 250 16.96 -1.97 -28.21
N SER A 251 16.20 -2.19 -29.27
CA SER A 251 15.51 -1.12 -29.99
C SER A 251 14.41 -0.48 -29.12
N GLU A 252 13.91 0.70 -29.49
CA GLU A 252 12.82 1.37 -28.74
C GLU A 252 11.56 0.49 -28.65
N GLU A 253 11.23 -0.24 -29.72
CA GLU A 253 10.12 -1.19 -29.72
C GLU A 253 10.33 -2.30 -28.68
N ILE A 254 11.54 -2.86 -28.60
CA ILE A 254 11.87 -3.90 -27.61
C ILE A 254 11.77 -3.33 -26.20
N ILE A 255 12.37 -2.17 -25.96
CA ILE A 255 12.44 -1.55 -24.64
C ILE A 255 11.05 -1.20 -24.11
N SER A 256 10.14 -0.77 -24.99
CA SER A 256 8.75 -0.48 -24.63
C SER A 256 8.00 -1.69 -24.06
N ASN A 257 8.48 -2.91 -24.32
CA ASN A 257 7.95 -4.17 -23.82
C ASN A 257 8.74 -4.73 -22.62
N LEU A 258 9.63 -3.94 -22.03
CA LEU A 258 10.44 -4.32 -20.87
C LEU A 258 10.15 -3.40 -19.69
N SER A 259 10.23 -3.96 -18.49
CA SER A 259 10.26 -3.17 -17.26
C SER A 259 11.21 -3.81 -16.24
N PRO A 260 11.88 -3.03 -15.39
CA PRO A 260 12.78 -3.57 -14.38
C PRO A 260 12.06 -4.38 -13.31
N ARG A 261 12.76 -5.32 -12.68
CA ARG A 261 12.33 -5.94 -11.41
C ARG A 261 12.60 -5.00 -10.23
N ALA A 262 11.99 -5.30 -9.07
CA ALA A 262 12.08 -4.47 -7.86
C ALA A 262 13.51 -4.07 -7.46
N ILE A 263 14.45 -5.03 -7.37
CA ILE A 263 15.86 -4.77 -7.03
C ILE A 263 16.55 -3.91 -8.11
N PRO A 264 16.47 -4.26 -9.42
CA PRO A 264 17.00 -3.44 -10.51
C PRO A 264 16.54 -2.00 -10.57
N ILE A 265 15.33 -1.65 -10.09
CA ILE A 265 14.84 -0.27 -10.14
C ILE A 265 15.86 0.69 -9.49
N LEU A 266 16.31 0.42 -8.28
CA LEU A 266 17.23 1.34 -7.58
C LEU A 266 18.60 1.40 -8.27
N LEU A 267 19.12 0.27 -8.75
CA LEU A 267 20.39 0.22 -9.50
C LEU A 267 20.32 1.11 -10.75
N LEU A 268 19.22 1.03 -11.50
CA LEU A 268 19.00 1.82 -12.72
C LEU A 268 18.83 3.30 -12.42
N LEU A 269 18.13 3.65 -11.35
CA LEU A 269 17.97 5.04 -10.93
C LEU A 269 19.31 5.68 -10.56
N CYS A 270 20.19 4.96 -9.86
CA CYS A 270 21.49 5.50 -9.47
C CYS A 270 22.43 5.60 -10.69
N ARG A 271 22.46 4.56 -11.51
CA ARG A 271 23.37 4.49 -12.66
C ARG A 271 22.97 5.43 -13.81
N ASP A 272 21.70 5.40 -14.22
CA ASP A 272 21.27 6.05 -15.45
C ASP A 272 20.64 7.44 -15.20
N LEU A 273 20.12 7.69 -13.99
CA LEU A 273 19.57 9.00 -13.60
C LEU A 273 20.43 9.75 -12.57
N GLY A 274 21.49 9.13 -12.03
CA GLY A 274 22.36 9.77 -11.04
C GLY A 274 21.65 10.06 -9.71
N VAL A 275 20.66 9.25 -9.32
CA VAL A 275 19.97 9.43 -8.04
C VAL A 275 20.94 9.21 -6.88
N THR A 276 21.15 10.24 -6.07
CA THR A 276 22.08 10.21 -4.92
C THR A 276 21.37 10.12 -3.57
N ASN A 277 20.07 10.40 -3.51
CA ASN A 277 19.25 10.27 -2.30
C ASN A 277 17.97 9.50 -2.63
N PHE A 278 17.61 8.53 -1.79
CA PHE A 278 16.43 7.70 -1.95
C PHE A 278 15.57 7.73 -0.69
N VAL A 279 14.40 8.37 -0.78
CA VAL A 279 13.42 8.41 0.29
C VAL A 279 12.48 7.20 0.20
N SER A 280 12.57 6.32 1.18
CA SER A 280 11.80 5.08 1.23
C SER A 280 10.83 5.06 2.43
N GLY A 281 9.94 4.07 2.43
CA GLY A 281 9.08 3.76 3.58
C GLY A 281 9.55 2.45 4.21
N THR A 282 8.92 2.04 5.31
CA THR A 282 9.28 0.81 6.03
C THR A 282 8.76 -0.49 5.38
N GLY A 283 8.06 -0.40 4.25
CA GLY A 283 7.57 -1.58 3.51
C GLY A 283 8.64 -2.23 2.63
N GLY A 284 8.19 -3.10 1.71
CA GLY A 284 9.07 -3.97 0.92
C GLY A 284 10.19 -3.28 0.12
N SER A 285 10.08 -1.98 -0.17
CA SER A 285 11.19 -1.22 -0.78
C SER A 285 12.46 -1.25 0.06
N MET A 286 12.36 -1.34 1.38
CA MET A 286 13.53 -1.48 2.25
C MET A 286 14.18 -2.86 2.14
N ASP A 287 13.40 -3.92 2.12
CA ASP A 287 13.95 -5.26 2.03
C ASP A 287 14.72 -5.47 0.72
N TYR A 288 14.16 -4.95 -0.40
CA TYR A 288 14.85 -4.94 -1.68
C TYR A 288 16.12 -4.07 -1.65
N THR A 289 16.11 -2.95 -0.93
CA THR A 289 17.27 -2.05 -0.81
C THR A 289 18.42 -2.70 -0.05
N ILE A 290 18.10 -3.42 1.03
CA ILE A 290 19.08 -4.19 1.83
C ILE A 290 19.73 -5.27 0.95
N VAL A 291 18.93 -6.04 0.20
CA VAL A 291 19.48 -7.03 -0.74
C VAL A 291 20.28 -6.36 -1.87
N ALA A 292 19.81 -5.23 -2.38
CA ALA A 292 20.49 -4.48 -3.42
C ALA A 292 21.85 -3.95 -2.98
N SER A 293 22.06 -3.63 -1.70
CA SER A 293 23.33 -3.07 -1.20
C SER A 293 24.55 -3.93 -1.55
N MET A 294 24.43 -5.26 -1.48
CA MET A 294 25.49 -6.18 -1.90
C MET A 294 25.70 -6.15 -3.42
N VAL A 295 24.63 -5.94 -4.18
CA VAL A 295 24.67 -5.87 -5.64
C VAL A 295 25.30 -4.55 -6.13
N PHE A 296 25.05 -3.44 -5.44
CA PHE A 296 25.66 -2.12 -5.74
C PHE A 296 27.19 -2.23 -5.77
N ASN A 297 27.79 -2.75 -4.70
CA ASN A 297 29.24 -2.92 -4.59
C ASN A 297 29.80 -3.84 -5.69
N GLU A 298 29.20 -5.00 -5.90
CA GLU A 298 29.70 -5.98 -6.88
C GLU A 298 29.56 -5.51 -8.33
N LEU A 299 28.64 -4.60 -8.61
CA LEU A 299 28.48 -3.97 -9.93
C LEU A 299 29.21 -2.62 -10.03
N GLY A 300 29.89 -2.15 -8.97
CA GLY A 300 30.55 -0.85 -8.99
C GLY A 300 29.59 0.32 -9.27
N ILE A 301 28.36 0.23 -8.74
CA ILE A 301 27.38 1.32 -8.79
C ILE A 301 27.36 1.94 -7.40
N ASP A 302 27.39 3.28 -7.34
CA ASP A 302 27.29 3.99 -6.07
C ASP A 302 25.88 3.85 -5.48
N MET A 303 25.82 3.47 -4.20
CA MET A 303 24.57 3.35 -3.48
C MET A 303 24.11 4.74 -3.01
N PRO A 304 22.81 5.09 -3.16
CA PRO A 304 22.32 6.39 -2.73
C PRO A 304 22.23 6.45 -1.21
N HIS A 305 22.20 7.65 -0.66
CA HIS A 305 21.81 7.86 0.73
C HIS A 305 20.33 7.49 0.90
N VAL A 306 20.04 6.49 1.73
CA VAL A 306 18.68 6.02 1.97
C VAL A 306 18.12 6.68 3.23
N VAL A 307 16.99 7.37 3.10
CA VAL A 307 16.31 8.03 4.23
C VAL A 307 14.91 7.44 4.42
N LEU A 308 14.54 7.22 5.67
CA LEU A 308 13.25 6.63 6.06
C LEU A 308 12.47 7.55 6.97
N TRP A 309 11.16 7.65 6.72
CA TRP A 309 10.23 8.30 7.64
C TRP A 309 9.20 7.29 8.18
N PRO A 310 9.54 6.54 9.24
CA PRO A 310 8.71 5.45 9.75
C PRO A 310 7.56 5.92 10.67
N SER A 311 7.52 7.20 11.04
CA SER A 311 6.55 7.72 12.01
C SER A 311 5.10 7.39 11.66
N ASN A 312 4.36 6.96 12.68
CA ASN A 312 2.91 6.82 12.62
C ASN A 312 2.24 8.19 12.83
N ASP A 313 1.07 8.37 12.23
CA ASP A 313 0.24 9.56 12.48
C ASP A 313 -0.78 9.22 13.58
N VAL A 314 -0.91 10.10 14.57
CA VAL A 314 -1.79 9.92 15.73
C VAL A 314 -2.79 11.07 15.75
N TYR A 315 -4.07 10.73 15.57
CA TYR A 315 -5.18 11.67 15.65
C TYR A 315 -6.52 10.97 15.86
N ALA A 316 -7.51 11.74 16.30
CA ALA A 316 -8.89 11.31 16.40
C ALA A 316 -9.73 11.96 15.28
N GLY A 317 -9.71 11.34 14.10
CA GLY A 317 -10.58 11.73 12.99
C GLY A 317 -12.03 11.34 13.26
N ILE A 318 -12.93 11.57 12.29
CA ILE A 318 -14.36 11.29 12.49
C ILE A 318 -14.64 9.82 12.79
N GLY A 319 -13.99 8.89 12.08
CA GLY A 319 -14.19 7.46 12.29
C GLY A 319 -13.55 6.95 13.58
N GLN A 320 -12.35 7.44 13.91
CA GLN A 320 -11.67 7.11 15.17
C GLN A 320 -12.47 7.65 16.37
N SER A 321 -12.96 8.89 16.29
CA SER A 321 -13.77 9.51 17.35
C SER A 321 -15.08 8.75 17.57
N GLU A 322 -15.75 8.33 16.50
CA GLU A 322 -16.94 7.49 16.58
C GLU A 322 -16.64 6.14 17.24
N ALA A 323 -15.56 5.46 16.82
CA ALA A 323 -15.14 4.18 17.40
C ALA A 323 -14.87 4.28 18.92
N MET A 324 -14.17 5.33 19.36
CA MET A 324 -13.93 5.60 20.78
C MET A 324 -15.22 5.87 21.55
N SER A 325 -16.13 6.67 20.96
CA SER A 325 -17.41 7.01 21.58
C SER A 325 -18.33 5.79 21.76
N VAL A 326 -18.35 4.86 20.81
CA VAL A 326 -19.19 3.66 20.88
C VAL A 326 -18.80 2.76 22.06
N LEU A 327 -17.49 2.63 22.33
CA LEU A 327 -17.01 1.82 23.45
C LEU A 327 -16.98 2.57 24.78
N LYS A 328 -17.23 3.90 24.79
CA LYS A 328 -17.07 4.77 25.96
C LYS A 328 -15.68 4.66 26.60
N LEU A 329 -14.66 4.35 25.79
CA LEU A 329 -13.28 4.25 26.23
C LEU A 329 -12.59 5.59 25.98
N THR A 330 -11.66 5.94 26.87
CA THR A 330 -10.86 7.16 26.76
C THR A 330 -9.51 6.92 26.09
N ASP A 331 -9.07 5.66 26.01
CA ASP A 331 -7.77 5.28 25.45
C ASP A 331 -7.89 4.01 24.60
N GLN A 332 -7.28 4.04 23.41
CA GLN A 332 -7.19 2.92 22.49
C GLN A 332 -6.51 1.71 23.12
N SER A 333 -5.54 1.91 24.03
CA SER A 333 -4.85 0.81 24.73
C SER A 333 -5.80 -0.07 25.55
N GLN A 334 -6.94 0.49 25.96
CA GLN A 334 -7.94 -0.22 26.77
C GLN A 334 -8.81 -1.16 25.94
N ILE A 335 -8.86 -0.99 24.62
CA ILE A 335 -9.73 -1.77 23.73
C ILE A 335 -9.30 -3.22 23.67
N SER A 336 -7.99 -3.48 23.53
CA SER A 336 -7.48 -4.85 23.47
C SER A 336 -7.77 -5.61 24.78
N ARG A 337 -7.64 -4.94 25.93
CA ARG A 337 -7.99 -5.51 27.23
C ARG A 337 -9.49 -5.78 27.35
N TYR A 338 -10.33 -4.81 26.97
CA TYR A 338 -11.78 -4.96 27.01
C TYR A 338 -12.27 -6.10 26.11
N LEU A 339 -11.69 -6.23 24.90
CA LEU A 339 -11.99 -7.32 23.98
C LEU A 339 -11.61 -8.69 24.58
N GLU A 340 -10.47 -8.78 25.25
CA GLU A 340 -10.04 -10.01 25.91
C GLU A 340 -10.98 -10.39 27.07
N GLU A 341 -11.39 -9.43 27.89
CA GLU A 341 -12.37 -9.64 28.96
C GLU A 341 -13.70 -10.19 28.43
N LEU A 342 -14.20 -9.63 27.33
CA LEU A 342 -15.41 -10.10 26.66
C LEU A 342 -15.26 -11.52 26.09
N LYS A 343 -14.11 -11.85 25.50
CA LYS A 343 -13.82 -13.20 25.00
C LYS A 343 -13.81 -14.23 26.14
N ILE A 344 -13.16 -13.90 27.25
CA ILE A 344 -13.18 -14.73 28.47
C ILE A 344 -14.63 -14.91 28.96
N GLN A 345 -15.43 -13.84 28.98
CA GLN A 345 -16.83 -13.91 29.39
C GLN A 345 -17.68 -14.78 28.46
N ASN A 346 -17.48 -14.70 27.13
CA ASN A 346 -18.17 -15.56 26.18
C ASN A 346 -17.84 -17.05 26.43
N THR A 347 -16.56 -17.37 26.65
CA THR A 347 -16.13 -18.74 27.01
C THR A 347 -16.77 -19.22 28.32
N LYS A 348 -16.90 -18.35 29.32
CA LYS A 348 -17.63 -18.68 30.57
C LYS A 348 -19.10 -19.03 30.29
N TYR A 349 -19.79 -18.31 29.40
CA TYR A 349 -21.16 -18.65 29.00
C TYR A 349 -21.23 -19.96 28.22
N GLU A 350 -20.30 -20.22 27.30
CA GLU A 350 -20.25 -21.50 26.57
C GLU A 350 -20.11 -22.69 27.50
N ASN A 351 -19.24 -22.57 28.51
CA ASN A 351 -19.05 -23.61 29.51
C ASN A 351 -20.29 -23.79 30.41
N LYS A 352 -21.05 -22.72 30.70
CA LYS A 352 -22.32 -22.82 31.43
C LYS A 352 -23.45 -23.41 30.58
N ILE A 353 -23.50 -23.12 29.28
CA ILE A 353 -24.57 -23.56 28.36
C ILE A 353 -24.44 -25.04 27.99
N LYS A 354 -23.20 -25.55 27.83
CA LYS A 354 -22.94 -26.94 27.43
C LYS A 354 -23.67 -27.98 28.31
N PRO A 355 -23.57 -27.94 29.66
CA PRO A 355 -24.31 -28.85 30.54
C PRO A 355 -25.83 -28.80 30.32
N PHE A 356 -26.42 -27.61 30.13
CA PHE A 356 -27.86 -27.45 29.90
C PHE A 356 -28.30 -28.10 28.58
N ILE A 357 -27.46 -28.05 27.53
CA ILE A 357 -27.76 -28.72 26.25
C ILE A 357 -27.73 -30.25 26.41
N ILE A 358 -26.75 -30.77 27.16
CA ILE A 358 -26.64 -32.21 27.46
C ILE A 358 -27.88 -32.66 28.26
N GLU A 359 -28.21 -31.94 29.33
CA GLU A 359 -29.36 -32.23 30.20
C GLU A 359 -30.69 -32.16 29.45
N ARG A 360 -30.84 -31.18 28.54
CA ARG A 360 -32.04 -31.06 27.68
C ARG A 360 -32.19 -32.31 26.83
N THR A 361 -31.09 -32.76 26.23
CA THR A 361 -31.09 -33.95 25.37
C THR A 361 -31.42 -35.22 26.16
N ARG A 362 -30.95 -35.31 27.42
CA ARG A 362 -31.28 -36.39 28.35
C ARG A 362 -32.77 -36.39 28.71
N LYS A 363 -33.31 -35.26 29.18
CA LYS A 363 -34.72 -35.14 29.57
C LYS A 363 -35.72 -35.38 28.44
N ILE A 364 -35.38 -34.98 27.21
CA ILE A 364 -36.20 -35.30 26.02
C ILE A 364 -36.27 -36.81 25.80
N LYS A 365 -35.15 -37.53 25.91
CA LYS A 365 -35.13 -39.00 25.76
C LYS A 365 -35.95 -39.70 26.86
N GLU A 366 -35.92 -39.16 28.07
CA GLU A 366 -36.61 -39.71 29.24
C GLU A 366 -38.07 -39.21 29.39
N HIS A 367 -38.60 -38.45 28.42
CA HIS A 367 -39.96 -37.89 28.48
C HIS A 367 -40.24 -37.04 29.74
N GLN A 368 -39.21 -36.38 30.27
CA GLN A 368 -39.32 -35.51 31.44
C GLN A 368 -39.68 -34.08 31.04
N PRO A 369 -40.35 -33.31 31.93
CA PRO A 369 -40.59 -31.87 31.71
C PRO A 369 -39.30 -31.08 31.52
N ILE A 370 -39.28 -30.19 30.52
CA ILE A 370 -38.10 -29.40 30.15
C ILE A 370 -38.31 -27.88 30.24
N GLN A 371 -39.50 -27.39 30.60
CA GLN A 371 -39.85 -25.97 30.55
C GLN A 371 -38.89 -25.07 31.34
N MET A 372 -38.60 -25.41 32.61
CA MET A 372 -37.66 -24.60 33.40
C MET A 372 -36.24 -24.60 32.80
N LEU A 373 -35.79 -25.77 32.33
CA LEU A 373 -34.47 -25.92 31.70
C LEU A 373 -34.37 -25.08 30.41
N LEU A 374 -35.44 -25.03 29.62
CA LEU A 374 -35.51 -24.20 28.42
C LEU A 374 -35.47 -22.71 28.75
N SER A 375 -36.14 -22.28 29.83
CA SER A 375 -36.09 -20.90 30.33
C SER A 375 -34.67 -20.49 30.72
N ASP A 376 -34.01 -21.29 31.55
CA ASP A 376 -32.63 -21.01 31.98
C ASP A 376 -31.65 -21.00 30.79
N LEU A 377 -31.82 -21.95 29.86
CA LEU A 377 -31.01 -22.02 28.65
C LEU A 377 -31.25 -20.79 27.75
N PHE A 378 -32.48 -20.32 27.66
CA PHE A 378 -32.83 -19.12 26.90
C PHE A 378 -32.14 -17.89 27.50
N ASP A 379 -32.25 -17.69 28.82
CA ASP A 379 -31.61 -16.56 29.53
C ASP A 379 -30.09 -16.56 29.38
N LEU A 380 -29.45 -17.74 29.52
CA LEU A 380 -28.02 -17.88 29.31
C LEU A 380 -27.61 -17.57 27.87
N LYS A 381 -28.38 -18.03 26.88
CA LYS A 381 -28.14 -17.73 25.47
C LYS A 381 -28.38 -16.26 25.15
N GLU A 382 -29.34 -15.61 25.77
CA GLU A 382 -29.59 -14.18 25.57
C GLU A 382 -28.42 -13.34 26.12
N LYS A 383 -27.94 -13.66 27.33
CA LYS A 383 -26.74 -13.03 27.90
C LYS A 383 -25.50 -13.27 27.05
N GLN A 384 -25.33 -14.49 26.54
CA GLN A 384 -24.23 -14.81 25.61
C GLN A 384 -24.33 -14.03 24.30
N ARG A 385 -25.54 -13.87 23.73
CA ARG A 385 -25.75 -13.08 22.51
C ARG A 385 -25.36 -11.62 22.71
N LYS A 386 -25.68 -11.03 23.87
CA LYS A 386 -25.24 -9.67 24.24
C LYS A 386 -23.72 -9.57 24.27
N VAL A 387 -23.03 -10.48 24.97
CA VAL A 387 -21.55 -10.51 24.98
C VAL A 387 -20.96 -10.66 23.57
N ARG A 388 -21.52 -11.56 22.74
CA ARG A 388 -21.06 -11.72 21.34
C ARG A 388 -21.31 -10.49 20.48
N GLN A 389 -22.36 -9.72 20.76
CA GLN A 389 -22.61 -8.44 20.11
C GLN A 389 -21.58 -7.41 20.55
N ASP A 390 -21.25 -7.33 21.84
CA ASP A 390 -20.24 -6.43 22.38
C ASP A 390 -18.84 -6.77 21.82
N ILE A 391 -18.51 -8.07 21.68
CA ILE A 391 -17.27 -8.52 21.01
C ILE A 391 -17.20 -7.96 19.59
N LYS A 392 -18.27 -8.11 18.80
CA LYS A 392 -18.31 -7.59 17.43
C LYS A 392 -18.13 -6.07 17.37
N ILE A 393 -18.75 -5.34 18.30
CA ILE A 393 -18.61 -3.88 18.38
C ILE A 393 -17.17 -3.49 18.74
N ALA A 394 -16.57 -4.18 19.71
CA ALA A 394 -15.18 -3.97 20.12
C ALA A 394 -14.18 -4.30 19.01
N GLU A 395 -14.40 -5.39 18.26
CA GLU A 395 -13.59 -5.75 17.09
C GLU A 395 -13.66 -4.68 15.99
N LYS A 396 -14.86 -4.20 15.66
CA LYS A 396 -15.04 -3.08 14.71
C LYS A 396 -14.29 -1.83 15.15
N ALA A 397 -14.43 -1.42 16.40
CA ALA A 397 -13.76 -0.23 16.92
C ALA A 397 -12.24 -0.40 16.92
N ASN A 398 -11.74 -1.58 17.32
CA ASN A 398 -10.32 -1.90 17.27
C ASN A 398 -9.77 -1.80 15.85
N ASN A 399 -10.48 -2.36 14.86
CA ASN A 399 -10.09 -2.29 13.45
C ASN A 399 -10.07 -0.85 12.92
N ALA A 400 -11.11 -0.05 13.25
CA ALA A 400 -11.18 1.35 12.85
C ALA A 400 -10.02 2.20 13.40
N LEU A 401 -9.59 1.93 14.64
CA LEU A 401 -8.51 2.65 15.32
C LEU A 401 -7.11 2.15 14.95
N ALA A 402 -6.97 0.88 14.59
CA ALA A 402 -5.72 0.29 14.13
C ALA A 402 -5.47 0.55 12.63
N LEU A 403 -6.46 1.04 11.90
CA LEU A 403 -6.37 1.27 10.47
C LEU A 403 -5.31 2.33 10.15
N LYS A 404 -4.39 2.00 9.23
CA LYS A 404 -3.47 3.00 8.65
C LYS A 404 -4.26 3.90 7.70
N PRO A 405 -4.30 5.22 7.93
CA PRO A 405 -5.14 6.09 7.13
C PRO A 405 -4.68 6.20 5.68
N CYS A 406 -5.64 6.20 4.74
CA CYS A 406 -5.38 6.57 3.37
C CYS A 406 -5.43 8.10 3.18
N PHE A 407 -4.95 8.62 2.04
CA PHE A 407 -4.91 10.06 1.81
C PHE A 407 -6.30 10.74 1.89
N ILE A 408 -7.36 10.03 1.51
CA ILE A 408 -8.74 10.53 1.58
C ILE A 408 -9.14 10.83 3.03
N ASP A 409 -8.71 10.01 4.00
CA ASP A 409 -9.00 10.23 5.42
C ASP A 409 -8.41 11.57 5.89
N TYR A 410 -7.14 11.83 5.57
CA TYR A 410 -6.50 13.11 5.90
C TYR A 410 -7.15 14.29 5.17
N ALA A 411 -7.41 14.13 3.87
CA ALA A 411 -8.00 15.18 3.04
C ALA A 411 -9.36 15.60 3.58
N VAL A 412 -10.19 14.67 4.07
CA VAL A 412 -11.49 14.98 4.68
C VAL A 412 -11.32 15.57 6.08
N ASN A 413 -10.58 14.92 6.98
CA ASN A 413 -10.50 15.34 8.39
C ASN A 413 -9.80 16.70 8.57
N PHE A 414 -8.71 16.93 7.85
CA PHE A 414 -7.84 18.09 8.03
C PHE A 414 -7.86 19.05 6.84
N GLY A 415 -8.13 18.55 5.63
CA GLY A 415 -7.90 19.28 4.39
C GLY A 415 -6.51 19.01 3.82
N MET A 416 -6.39 19.02 2.49
CA MET A 416 -5.14 18.66 1.80
C MET A 416 -3.96 19.55 2.22
N LYS A 417 -4.15 20.88 2.31
CA LYS A 417 -3.09 21.82 2.66
C LYS A 417 -2.62 21.66 4.12
N ARG A 418 -3.56 21.67 5.07
CA ARG A 418 -3.27 21.52 6.50
C ARG A 418 -2.59 20.17 6.81
N THR A 419 -2.94 19.12 6.08
CA THR A 419 -2.28 17.80 6.20
C THR A 419 -0.77 17.91 5.94
N GLU A 420 -0.36 18.59 4.86
CA GLU A 420 1.06 18.82 4.57
C GLU A 420 1.71 19.68 5.67
N GLU A 421 1.06 20.78 6.07
CA GLU A 421 1.58 21.69 7.08
C GLU A 421 1.88 20.95 8.39
N LEU A 422 0.97 20.08 8.84
CA LEU A 422 1.14 19.27 10.05
C LEU A 422 2.31 18.29 9.93
N TRP A 423 2.42 17.56 8.81
CA TRP A 423 3.55 16.66 8.58
C TRP A 423 4.88 17.44 8.55
N ARG A 424 4.94 18.56 7.83
CA ARG A 424 6.14 19.38 7.70
C ARG A 424 6.54 20.01 9.04
N GLN A 425 5.60 20.56 9.79
CA GLN A 425 5.89 21.13 11.11
C GLN A 425 6.47 20.07 12.06
N ASN A 426 5.91 18.86 12.07
CA ASN A 426 6.47 17.78 12.87
C ASN A 426 7.89 17.43 12.43
N LEU A 427 8.15 17.37 11.12
CA LEU A 427 9.49 17.10 10.59
C LEU A 427 10.52 18.17 11.01
N LEU A 428 10.14 19.44 11.02
CA LEU A 428 11.04 20.55 11.34
C LEU A 428 11.22 20.74 12.85
N ASN A 429 10.20 20.46 13.64
CA ASN A 429 10.22 20.66 15.09
C ASN A 429 10.78 19.46 15.85
N ASN A 430 10.66 18.25 15.28
CA ASN A 430 11.12 17.04 15.92
C ASN A 430 12.51 16.64 15.43
N LYS A 431 13.40 16.29 16.37
CA LYS A 431 14.76 15.84 16.05
C LYS A 431 14.81 14.37 15.60
N SER A 432 13.65 13.70 15.53
CA SER A 432 13.58 12.30 15.12
C SER A 432 12.50 12.00 14.08
N LEU A 433 12.87 11.20 13.08
CA LEU A 433 11.96 10.70 12.04
C LEU A 433 11.07 9.54 12.54
N ASP A 434 11.41 8.90 13.65
CA ASP A 434 10.61 7.81 14.22
C ASP A 434 9.44 8.28 15.08
N SER A 435 9.49 9.52 15.54
CA SER A 435 8.56 10.04 16.52
C SER A 435 7.18 10.22 15.88
N PRO A 436 6.09 9.82 16.59
CA PRO A 436 4.74 9.95 16.06
C PRO A 436 4.40 11.38 15.64
N VAL A 437 3.69 11.55 14.53
CA VAL A 437 3.12 12.83 14.14
C VAL A 437 1.78 13.00 14.83
N VAL A 438 1.70 13.92 15.78
CA VAL A 438 0.42 14.26 16.42
C VAL A 438 -0.31 15.29 15.55
N MET A 439 -1.45 14.91 14.97
CA MET A 439 -2.24 15.79 14.10
C MET A 439 -3.46 16.32 14.87
N THR A 440 -3.54 17.64 15.04
CA THR A 440 -4.61 18.33 15.79
C THR A 440 -5.33 19.37 14.96
#